data_AF-A0A947J5T0-F1
#
_entry.id   AF-A0A947J5T0-F1
#
_cell.length_a   1.000
_cell.length_b   1.000
_cell.length_c   1.000
_cell.angle_alpha   90.00
_cell.angle_beta   90.00
_cell.angle_gamma   90.00
#
_symmetry.space_group_name_H-M   'P 1'
#
loop_
_entity.id
_entity.type
_entity.pdbx_description
1 polymer ?
#
loop_
_entity_poly.entity_id
_entity_poly.type
_entity_poly.pdbx_seq_one_letter_code
_entity_poly.pdbx_strand_id
1 'polypeptide(L)'
;MKTQQSGFTLIEIAIVLVIIGLLLGGVLKGQELITSARVRNMISQQDGIKAAYFGFLDRYRALPGDYLAANPNIKGVAAGVNGDGNGQIAGDEAIMAWDHLSRAGFINGSYIYAAGAVNDATTPKNPYAGFLQLIYDNNYGDGTGSSRHNLKTGNQVPVNILAEVDRKIDDGLPYSGAFQFSTYAGPAGTAPTAADCVVAAAGATPAQWNIAGESNNCGGASIF
;
A
#
# COMPACT_ATOMS: atom_id res chain seq x y z
N MET A 1 -53.68 -5.56 -44.02
CA MET A 1 -53.14 -6.76 -43.32
C MET A 1 -52.86 -6.37 -41.87
N LYS A 2 -53.56 -6.96 -40.90
CA LYS A 2 -53.27 -6.77 -39.47
C LYS A 2 -52.16 -7.75 -39.07
N THR A 3 -50.99 -7.22 -38.73
CA THR A 3 -49.89 -8.00 -38.16
C THR A 3 -50.28 -8.43 -36.74
N GLN A 4 -50.35 -9.74 -36.51
CA GLN A 4 -50.52 -10.31 -35.18
C GLN A 4 -49.21 -10.10 -34.41
N GLN A 5 -49.24 -9.30 -33.34
CA GLN A 5 -48.12 -9.25 -32.38
C GLN A 5 -48.16 -10.54 -31.55
N SER A 6 -47.17 -11.42 -31.78
CA SER A 6 -46.89 -12.55 -30.89
C SER A 6 -46.38 -12.00 -29.55
N GLY A 7 -47.19 -12.13 -28.49
CA GLY A 7 -46.76 -11.83 -27.13
C GLY A 7 -45.71 -12.83 -26.64
N PHE A 8 -44.78 -12.38 -25.79
CA PHE A 8 -43.79 -13.24 -25.15
C PHE A 8 -44.46 -14.26 -24.23
N THR A 9 -43.98 -15.49 -24.25
CA THR A 9 -44.48 -16.54 -23.36
C THR A 9 -43.95 -16.33 -21.94
N LEU A 10 -44.74 -16.75 -20.93
CA LEU A 10 -44.35 -16.63 -19.53
C LEU A 10 -43.05 -17.42 -19.23
N ILE A 11 -42.83 -18.52 -19.95
CA ILE A 11 -41.62 -19.35 -19.80
C ILE A 11 -40.37 -18.70 -20.39
N GLU A 12 -40.49 -17.96 -21.50
CA GLU A 12 -39.36 -17.21 -22.08
C GLU A 12 -38.89 -16.13 -21.11
N ILE A 13 -39.81 -15.38 -20.51
CA ILE A 13 -39.46 -14.36 -19.51
C ILE A 13 -38.87 -15.01 -18.24
N ALA A 14 -39.40 -16.15 -17.80
CA ALA A 14 -38.89 -16.86 -16.63
C ALA A 14 -37.42 -17.30 -16.79
N ILE A 15 -37.05 -17.86 -17.94
CA ILE A 15 -35.67 -18.29 -18.21
C ILE A 15 -34.73 -17.08 -18.27
N VAL A 16 -35.16 -15.99 -18.91
CA VAL A 16 -34.37 -14.76 -18.98
C VAL A 16 -34.09 -14.18 -17.59
N LEU A 17 -35.09 -14.14 -16.70
CA LEU A 17 -34.91 -13.65 -15.33
C LEU A 17 -33.95 -14.54 -14.51
N VAL A 18 -34.01 -15.87 -14.70
CA VAL A 18 -33.07 -16.79 -14.04
C VAL A 18 -31.64 -16.55 -14.53
N ILE A 19 -31.43 -16.42 -15.83
CA ILE A 19 -30.10 -16.14 -16.40
C ILE A 19 -29.57 -14.81 -15.88
N ILE A 20 -30.38 -13.75 -15.88
CA ILE A 20 -29.99 -12.44 -15.33
C ILE A 20 -29.64 -12.56 -13.84
N GLY A 21 -30.45 -13.27 -13.05
CA GLY A 21 -30.19 -13.50 -11.63
C GLY A 21 -28.86 -14.22 -11.37
N LEU A 22 -28.56 -15.27 -12.15
CA LEU A 22 -27.30 -16.01 -12.07
C LEU A 22 -26.11 -15.16 -12.50
N LEU A 23 -26.26 -14.38 -13.57
CA LEU A 23 -25.21 -13.47 -14.06
C LEU A 23 -24.91 -12.37 -13.03
N LEU A 24 -25.93 -11.73 -12.46
CA LEU A 24 -25.76 -10.71 -11.42
C LEU A 24 -25.10 -11.29 -10.16
N GLY A 25 -25.54 -12.47 -9.70
CA GLY A 25 -24.91 -13.16 -8.58
C GLY A 25 -23.45 -13.54 -8.84
N GLY A 26 -23.14 -14.00 -10.05
CA GLY A 26 -21.78 -14.32 -10.48
C GLY A 26 -20.86 -13.09 -10.54
N VAL A 27 -21.34 -11.96 -11.06
CA VAL A 27 -20.57 -10.71 -11.16
C VAL A 27 -20.26 -10.14 -9.77
N LEU A 28 -21.25 -10.09 -8.87
CA LEU A 28 -21.04 -9.60 -7.50
C LEU A 28 -19.98 -10.44 -6.77
N LYS A 29 -20.04 -11.77 -6.88
CA LYS A 29 -19.01 -12.62 -6.28
C LYS A 29 -17.65 -12.45 -6.94
N GLY A 30 -17.62 -12.27 -8.26
CA GLY A 30 -16.40 -11.97 -9.01
C GLY A 30 -15.70 -10.70 -8.52
N GLN A 31 -16.46 -9.63 -8.25
CA GLN A 31 -15.92 -8.37 -7.72
C GLN A 31 -15.30 -8.54 -6.33
N GLU A 32 -15.98 -9.23 -5.40
CA GLU A 32 -15.42 -9.52 -4.06
C GLU A 32 -14.11 -10.31 -4.12
N LEU A 33 -14.02 -11.28 -5.04
CA LEU A 33 -12.82 -12.09 -5.22
C LEU A 33 -11.64 -11.24 -5.71
N ILE A 34 -11.88 -10.29 -6.63
CA ILE A 34 -10.87 -9.34 -7.11
C ILE A 34 -10.40 -8.45 -5.95
N THR A 35 -11.32 -7.88 -5.17
CA THR A 35 -11.01 -7.06 -3.98
C THR A 35 -10.17 -7.85 -2.99
N SER A 36 -10.55 -9.09 -2.69
CA SER A 36 -9.80 -9.98 -1.80
C SER A 36 -8.40 -10.31 -2.32
N ALA A 37 -8.24 -10.47 -3.64
CA ALA A 37 -6.95 -10.70 -4.28
C ALA A 37 -6.05 -9.46 -4.17
N ARG A 38 -6.59 -8.25 -4.34
CA ARG A 38 -5.85 -7.00 -4.15
C ARG A 38 -5.39 -6.82 -2.70
N VAL A 39 -6.24 -7.12 -1.73
CA VAL A 39 -5.88 -7.11 -0.29
C VAL A 39 -4.72 -8.06 -0.02
N ARG A 40 -4.79 -9.31 -0.50
CA ARG A 40 -3.69 -10.29 -0.32
C ARG A 40 -2.39 -9.86 -1.01
N ASN A 41 -2.49 -9.29 -2.21
CA ASN A 41 -1.31 -8.77 -2.92
C ASN A 41 -0.62 -7.66 -2.13
N MET A 42 -1.39 -6.72 -1.58
CA MET A 42 -0.86 -5.64 -0.74
C MET A 42 -0.16 -6.18 0.51
N ILE A 43 -0.78 -7.10 1.23
CA ILE A 43 -0.18 -7.73 2.42
C ILE A 43 1.13 -8.43 2.04
N SER A 44 1.12 -9.26 1.00
CA SER A 44 2.32 -9.96 0.54
C SER A 44 3.43 -9.01 0.10
N GLN A 45 3.11 -7.85 -0.49
CA GLN A 45 4.09 -6.83 -0.86
C GLN A 45 4.73 -6.21 0.37
N GLN A 46 3.92 -5.84 1.38
CA GLN A 46 4.41 -5.27 2.63
C GLN A 46 5.30 -6.27 3.39
N ASP A 47 4.87 -7.52 3.52
CA ASP A 47 5.63 -8.56 4.23
C ASP A 47 6.93 -8.92 3.48
N GLY A 48 6.90 -8.98 2.16
CA GLY A 48 8.10 -9.21 1.34
C GLY A 48 9.15 -8.12 1.51
N ILE A 49 8.73 -6.85 1.58
CA ILE A 49 9.64 -5.72 1.81
C ILE A 49 10.16 -5.71 3.25
N LYS A 50 9.31 -6.02 4.25
CA LYS A 50 9.77 -6.17 5.64
C LYS A 50 10.82 -7.27 5.78
N ALA A 51 10.59 -8.42 5.13
CA ALA A 51 11.55 -9.51 5.10
C ALA A 51 12.87 -9.09 4.43
N ALA A 52 12.79 -8.34 3.33
CA ALA A 52 13.97 -7.77 2.65
C ALA A 52 14.74 -6.80 3.55
N TYR A 53 14.03 -5.93 4.29
CA TYR A 53 14.62 -5.00 5.25
C TYR A 53 15.40 -5.73 6.34
N PHE A 54 14.78 -6.70 7.02
CA PHE A 54 15.44 -7.47 8.07
C PHE A 54 16.55 -8.38 7.53
N GLY A 55 16.39 -8.92 6.32
CA GLY A 55 17.44 -9.69 5.65
C GLY A 55 18.67 -8.84 5.31
N PHE A 56 18.46 -7.59 4.88
CA PHE A 56 19.56 -6.64 4.67
C PHE A 56 20.27 -6.32 5.98
N LEU A 57 19.50 -6.06 7.05
CA LEU A 57 20.04 -5.82 8.38
C LEU A 57 20.86 -7.01 8.90
N ASP A 58 20.41 -8.25 8.72
CA ASP A 58 21.18 -9.41 9.17
C ASP A 58 22.48 -9.60 8.35
N ARG A 59 22.41 -9.41 7.03
CA ARG A 59 23.56 -9.58 6.14
C ARG A 59 24.63 -8.51 6.30
N TYR A 60 24.23 -7.24 6.35
CA TYR A 60 25.15 -6.10 6.34
C TYR A 60 25.34 -5.44 7.72
N ARG A 61 24.55 -5.86 8.73
CA ARG A 61 24.54 -5.25 10.08
C ARG A 61 24.31 -3.74 10.06
N ALA A 62 23.56 -3.27 9.05
CA ALA A 62 23.20 -1.88 8.82
C ALA A 62 21.84 -1.81 8.14
N LEU A 63 21.18 -0.66 8.18
CA LEU A 63 19.90 -0.46 7.52
C LEU A 63 20.09 -0.15 6.01
N PRO A 64 19.17 -0.59 5.15
CA PRO A 64 19.20 -0.18 3.74
C PRO A 64 19.00 1.34 3.64
N GLY A 65 19.72 1.99 2.73
CA GLY A 65 19.73 3.44 2.58
C GLY A 65 20.73 4.14 3.49
N ASP A 66 20.77 3.76 4.76
CA ASP A 66 21.68 4.28 5.83
C ASP A 66 23.10 3.67 5.79
N TYR A 67 23.33 2.65 4.95
CA TYR A 67 24.59 1.90 4.99
C TYR A 67 25.80 2.69 4.45
N LEU A 68 26.73 3.04 5.35
CA LEU A 68 27.99 3.77 5.06
C LEU A 68 28.89 3.11 3.99
N ALA A 69 28.87 1.78 3.91
CA ALA A 69 29.77 1.01 3.03
C ALA A 69 29.01 0.33 1.88
N ALA A 70 27.89 0.91 1.44
CA ALA A 70 27.07 0.35 0.37
C ALA A 70 27.82 0.19 -0.96
N ASN A 71 28.49 1.24 -1.44
CA ASN A 71 29.26 1.22 -2.69
C ASN A 71 30.34 0.13 -2.76
N PRO A 72 31.23 -0.04 -1.75
CA PRO A 72 32.24 -1.10 -1.81
C PRO A 72 31.67 -2.51 -1.58
N ASN A 73 30.56 -2.66 -0.85
CA ASN A 73 30.08 -3.98 -0.40
C ASN A 73 28.86 -4.51 -1.18
N ILE A 74 28.21 -3.66 -1.98
CA ILE A 74 27.05 -4.03 -2.81
C ILE A 74 27.39 -3.71 -4.26
N LYS A 75 27.44 -4.77 -5.08
CA LYS A 75 27.82 -4.64 -6.49
C LYS A 75 26.85 -3.71 -7.23
N GLY A 76 27.40 -2.69 -7.88
CA GLY A 76 26.68 -1.79 -8.77
C GLY A 76 26.07 -0.56 -8.10
N VAL A 77 26.16 -0.41 -6.78
CA VAL A 77 25.83 0.86 -6.11
C VAL A 77 26.81 1.93 -6.61
N ALA A 78 26.32 3.09 -7.03
CA ALA A 78 27.18 4.16 -7.56
C ALA A 78 28.03 4.82 -6.46
N ALA A 79 29.15 5.43 -6.84
CA ALA A 79 30.01 6.14 -5.90
C ALA A 79 29.25 7.31 -5.24
N GLY A 80 29.37 7.44 -3.92
CA GLY A 80 28.65 8.46 -3.16
C GLY A 80 27.20 8.10 -2.80
N VAL A 81 26.68 6.95 -3.24
CA VAL A 81 25.36 6.44 -2.85
C VAL A 81 25.48 5.54 -1.62
N ASN A 82 26.08 6.12 -0.58
CA ASN A 82 26.17 5.53 0.75
C ASN A 82 25.25 6.34 1.68
N GLY A 83 24.66 5.68 2.67
CA GLY A 83 24.00 6.38 3.75
C GLY A 83 24.99 6.99 4.73
N ASP A 84 24.48 7.63 5.78
CA ASP A 84 25.32 8.30 6.78
C ASP A 84 25.61 7.46 8.04
N GLY A 85 24.96 6.31 8.20
CA GLY A 85 25.17 5.37 9.30
C GLY A 85 24.63 5.84 10.63
N ASN A 86 23.66 6.76 10.63
CA ASN A 86 23.05 7.30 11.84
C ASN A 86 21.95 6.39 12.43
N GLY A 87 21.62 5.28 11.76
CA GLY A 87 20.62 4.31 12.20
C GLY A 87 19.19 4.69 11.85
N GLN A 88 18.98 5.69 10.99
CA GLN A 88 17.69 6.17 10.53
C GLN A 88 17.68 6.14 9.00
N ILE A 89 16.51 5.90 8.40
CA ILE A 89 16.35 6.02 6.95
C ILE A 89 15.61 7.34 6.73
N ALA A 90 16.33 8.44 6.48
CA ALA A 90 15.74 9.77 6.39
C ALA A 90 16.07 10.48 5.07
N GLY A 91 15.18 11.38 4.64
CA GLY A 91 15.38 12.17 3.42
C GLY A 91 15.62 11.30 2.18
N ASP A 92 16.75 11.50 1.52
CA ASP A 92 17.15 10.78 0.30
C ASP A 92 17.49 9.31 0.54
N GLU A 93 17.77 8.92 1.79
CA GLU A 93 18.07 7.53 2.14
C GLU A 93 16.86 6.62 1.92
N ALA A 94 15.63 7.17 1.98
CA ALA A 94 14.42 6.45 1.64
C ALA A 94 14.42 5.96 0.18
N ILE A 95 15.06 6.71 -0.73
CA ILE A 95 15.24 6.31 -2.13
C ILE A 95 16.45 5.38 -2.25
N MET A 96 17.56 5.68 -1.57
CA MET A 96 18.74 4.80 -1.54
C MET A 96 18.42 3.41 -1.00
N ALA A 97 17.48 3.30 -0.07
CA ALA A 97 17.05 2.03 0.50
C ALA A 97 16.55 1.07 -0.60
N TRP A 98 15.81 1.55 -1.59
CA TRP A 98 15.35 0.73 -2.71
C TRP A 98 16.50 0.31 -3.66
N ASP A 99 17.46 1.21 -3.91
CA ASP A 99 18.67 0.88 -4.68
C ASP A 99 19.50 -0.19 -3.96
N HIS A 100 19.75 -0.03 -2.67
CA HIS A 100 20.48 -0.99 -1.85
C HIS A 100 19.79 -2.36 -1.79
N LEU A 101 18.47 -2.39 -1.52
CA LEU A 101 17.70 -3.63 -1.45
C LEU A 101 17.65 -4.37 -2.78
N SER A 102 17.45 -3.65 -3.89
CA SER A 102 17.38 -4.29 -5.22
C SER A 102 18.74 -4.81 -5.68
N ARG A 103 19.82 -4.06 -5.50
CA ARG A 103 21.18 -4.49 -5.88
C ARG A 103 21.75 -5.60 -5.01
N ALA A 104 21.37 -5.62 -3.73
CA ALA A 104 21.72 -6.72 -2.84
C ALA A 104 20.89 -8.00 -3.10
N GLY A 105 19.87 -7.91 -3.96
CA GLY A 105 19.04 -9.04 -4.38
C GLY A 105 17.94 -9.43 -3.40
N PHE A 106 17.53 -8.53 -2.51
CA PHE A 106 16.45 -8.80 -1.54
C PHE A 106 15.05 -8.55 -2.09
N ILE A 107 14.91 -7.70 -3.11
CA ILE A 107 13.64 -7.40 -3.76
C ILE A 107 13.75 -7.58 -5.27
N ASN A 108 12.63 -7.91 -5.90
CA ASN A 108 12.53 -7.97 -7.35
C ASN A 108 12.37 -6.57 -7.95
N GLY A 109 13.01 -6.34 -9.09
CA GLY A 109 13.08 -5.04 -9.75
C GLY A 109 14.50 -4.48 -9.73
N SER A 110 14.73 -3.42 -10.50
CA SER A 110 16.00 -2.70 -10.50
C SER A 110 15.67 -1.24 -10.23
N TYR A 111 15.99 -0.79 -9.01
CA TYR A 111 15.82 0.59 -8.62
C TYR A 111 17.18 1.28 -8.59
N ILE A 112 17.22 2.54 -9.01
CA ILE A 112 18.41 3.38 -8.98
C ILE A 112 18.20 4.56 -8.05
N TYR A 113 19.26 4.95 -7.33
CA TYR A 113 19.22 6.21 -6.60
C TYR A 113 19.23 7.40 -7.57
N ALA A 114 18.32 8.34 -7.34
CA ALA A 114 18.34 9.67 -7.91
C ALA A 114 17.78 10.65 -6.86
N ALA A 115 18.60 11.64 -6.47
CA ALA A 115 18.31 12.58 -5.40
C ALA A 115 16.93 13.25 -5.58
N GLY A 116 16.09 13.22 -4.52
CA GLY A 116 14.76 13.81 -4.50
C GLY A 116 13.75 13.24 -5.52
N ALA A 117 14.11 12.22 -6.31
CA ALA A 117 13.30 11.73 -7.41
C ALA A 117 12.61 10.42 -7.02
N VAL A 118 11.33 10.49 -6.63
CA VAL A 118 10.47 9.31 -6.50
C VAL A 118 9.76 9.09 -7.84
N ASN A 119 10.06 7.98 -8.51
CA ASN A 119 9.46 7.58 -9.80
C ASN A 119 9.64 6.07 -10.04
N ASP A 120 9.17 5.59 -11.19
CA ASP A 120 9.20 4.16 -11.55
C ASP A 120 10.61 3.53 -11.57
N ALA A 121 11.66 4.33 -11.79
CA ALA A 121 13.04 3.86 -11.79
C ALA A 121 13.67 3.84 -10.40
N THR A 122 13.10 4.53 -9.41
CA THR A 122 13.72 4.70 -8.08
C THR A 122 12.92 4.07 -6.97
N THR A 123 11.61 3.84 -7.15
CA THR A 123 10.72 3.44 -6.07
C THR A 123 9.64 2.48 -6.54
N PRO A 124 9.39 1.37 -5.81
CA PRO A 124 8.29 0.45 -6.11
C PRO A 124 6.93 1.12 -5.98
N LYS A 125 5.96 0.63 -6.77
CA LYS A 125 4.55 1.04 -6.70
C LYS A 125 3.68 -0.01 -6.05
N ASN A 126 2.59 0.46 -5.44
CA ASN A 126 1.51 -0.36 -4.96
C ASN A 126 0.60 -0.78 -6.14
N PRO A 127 -0.37 -1.69 -5.92
CA PRO A 127 -1.30 -2.12 -6.96
C PRO A 127 -2.18 -1.02 -7.57
N TYR A 128 -2.20 0.18 -6.96
CA TYR A 128 -2.97 1.35 -7.37
C TYR A 128 -2.10 2.48 -7.94
N ALA A 129 -0.85 2.17 -8.31
CA ALA A 129 0.14 3.09 -8.87
C ALA A 129 0.66 4.19 -7.91
N GLY A 130 0.33 4.14 -6.63
CA GLY A 130 0.98 4.95 -5.59
C GLY A 130 2.38 4.41 -5.26
N PHE A 131 3.35 5.29 -5.03
CA PHE A 131 4.71 4.88 -4.66
C PHE A 131 4.79 4.46 -3.20
N LEU A 132 5.54 3.40 -2.88
CA LEU A 132 5.81 3.01 -1.49
C LEU A 132 6.93 3.88 -0.91
N GLN A 133 7.03 3.93 0.41
CA GLN A 133 8.15 4.62 1.07
C GLN A 133 8.58 3.84 2.30
N LEU A 134 9.88 3.56 2.41
CA LEU A 134 10.52 3.06 3.62
C LEU A 134 11.28 4.23 4.24
N ILE A 135 10.90 4.65 5.45
CA ILE A 135 11.45 5.86 6.08
C ILE A 135 11.34 5.80 7.60
N TYR A 136 12.17 6.58 8.28
CA TYR A 136 12.07 6.90 9.69
C TYR A 136 11.39 8.26 9.87
N ASP A 137 10.10 8.24 10.21
CA ASP A 137 9.33 9.45 10.55
C ASP A 137 8.16 9.10 11.46
N ASN A 138 7.33 10.10 11.79
CA ASN A 138 6.08 9.94 12.54
C ASN A 138 4.84 10.22 11.69
N ASN A 139 4.93 10.10 10.36
CA ASN A 139 3.80 10.34 9.46
C ASN A 139 2.91 9.09 9.33
N TYR A 140 2.31 8.73 10.45
CA TYR A 140 1.37 7.65 10.59
C TYR A 140 0.44 7.91 11.78
N GLY A 141 -0.65 7.14 11.88
CA GLY A 141 -1.65 7.30 12.92
C GLY A 141 -2.35 8.67 12.84
N ASP A 142 -2.54 9.30 13.99
CA ASP A 142 -3.06 10.66 14.12
C ASP A 142 -1.96 11.74 14.07
N GLY A 143 -0.71 11.35 13.78
CA GLY A 143 0.46 12.23 13.74
C GLY A 143 1.04 12.60 15.11
N THR A 144 0.54 12.04 16.21
CA THR A 144 1.06 12.30 17.57
C THR A 144 2.14 11.31 18.02
N GLY A 145 2.37 10.26 17.24
CA GLY A 145 3.38 9.23 17.50
C GLY A 145 4.83 9.76 17.46
N SER A 146 5.74 8.98 18.04
CA SER A 146 7.19 9.21 17.91
C SER A 146 7.72 8.72 16.57
N SER A 147 8.81 9.28 16.06
CA SER A 147 9.41 8.78 14.82
C SER A 147 9.86 7.32 14.96
N ARG A 148 9.51 6.50 13.97
CA ARG A 148 9.87 5.07 13.90
C ARG A 148 10.08 4.67 12.45
N HIS A 149 10.87 3.61 12.23
CA HIS A 149 10.95 3.01 10.90
C HIS A 149 9.58 2.46 10.53
N ASN A 150 9.12 2.87 9.36
CA ASN A 150 7.83 2.47 8.84
C ASN A 150 7.89 2.26 7.33
N LEU A 151 7.08 1.33 6.86
CA LEU A 151 6.83 1.07 5.45
C LEU A 151 5.43 1.57 5.09
N LYS A 152 5.37 2.60 4.27
CA LYS A 152 4.13 3.13 3.72
C LYS A 152 3.69 2.32 2.52
N THR A 153 2.38 2.08 2.44
CA THR A 153 1.73 1.47 1.27
C THR A 153 1.70 2.40 0.07
N GLY A 154 2.03 3.69 0.24
CA GLY A 154 1.71 4.73 -0.73
C GLY A 154 0.27 5.24 -0.58
N ASN A 155 -0.08 6.23 -1.40
CA ASN A 155 -1.43 6.76 -1.51
C ASN A 155 -2.25 6.05 -2.61
N GLN A 156 -3.43 6.58 -2.92
CA GLN A 156 -4.36 6.03 -3.92
C GLN A 156 -4.89 4.63 -3.60
N VAL A 157 -4.79 4.19 -2.34
CA VAL A 157 -5.40 2.94 -1.90
C VAL A 157 -6.82 3.22 -1.44
N PRO A 158 -7.84 2.49 -1.95
CA PRO A 158 -9.20 2.62 -1.46
C PRO A 158 -9.34 2.28 0.03
N VAL A 159 -10.16 3.04 0.76
CA VAL A 159 -10.38 2.89 2.20
C VAL A 159 -10.87 1.49 2.59
N ASN A 160 -11.73 0.88 1.78
CA ASN A 160 -12.23 -0.48 2.01
C ASN A 160 -11.10 -1.52 1.93
N ILE A 161 -10.11 -1.30 1.07
CA ILE A 161 -8.95 -2.19 0.94
C ILE A 161 -8.05 -2.03 2.16
N LEU A 162 -7.77 -0.81 2.61
CA LEU A 162 -6.95 -0.59 3.82
C LEU A 162 -7.61 -1.16 5.06
N ALA A 163 -8.92 -0.95 5.24
CA ALA A 163 -9.67 -1.51 6.35
C ALA A 163 -9.61 -3.05 6.37
N GLU A 164 -9.68 -3.69 5.19
CA GLU A 164 -9.56 -5.15 5.07
C GLU A 164 -8.12 -5.65 5.21
N VAL A 165 -7.12 -4.85 4.86
CA VAL A 165 -5.70 -5.16 5.12
C VAL A 165 -5.47 -5.14 6.63
N ASP A 166 -5.85 -4.05 7.29
CA ASP A 166 -5.69 -3.83 8.73
C ASP A 166 -6.35 -4.97 9.54
N ARG A 167 -7.62 -5.27 9.30
CA ARG A 167 -8.33 -6.39 9.96
C ARG A 167 -7.65 -7.75 9.80
N LYS A 168 -6.84 -7.94 8.76
CA LYS A 168 -6.16 -9.22 8.49
C LYS A 168 -4.78 -9.31 9.10
N ILE A 169 -4.11 -8.19 9.32
CA ILE A 169 -2.71 -8.16 9.77
C ILE A 169 -2.53 -7.56 11.17
N ASP A 170 -3.54 -6.83 11.69
CA ASP A 170 -3.44 -6.05 12.93
C ASP A 170 -4.79 -6.00 13.68
N ASP A 171 -5.30 -4.82 14.05
CA ASP A 171 -6.45 -4.66 14.96
C ASP A 171 -7.72 -4.08 14.30
N GLY A 172 -7.62 -3.65 13.03
CA GLY A 172 -8.72 -3.07 12.27
C GLY A 172 -9.03 -1.60 12.61
N LEU A 173 -8.15 -0.94 13.37
CA LEU A 173 -8.29 0.45 13.80
C LEU A 173 -7.19 1.32 13.16
N PRO A 174 -7.56 2.46 12.55
CA PRO A 174 -6.63 3.27 11.76
C PRO A 174 -5.49 3.94 12.56
N TYR A 175 -5.58 4.04 13.89
CA TYR A 175 -4.62 4.81 14.70
C TYR A 175 -3.94 3.97 15.79
N SER A 176 -4.13 2.66 15.81
CA SER A 176 -3.49 1.77 16.77
C SER A 176 -2.83 0.57 16.10
N GLY A 177 -2.11 -0.22 16.90
CA GLY A 177 -1.40 -1.39 16.40
C GLY A 177 -0.19 -1.06 15.51
N ALA A 178 0.22 -2.04 14.72
CA ALA A 178 1.37 -1.97 13.82
C ALA A 178 1.02 -1.44 12.42
N PHE A 179 -0.25 -1.42 12.00
CA PHE A 179 -0.68 -0.92 10.71
C PHE A 179 -1.64 0.25 10.87
N GLN A 180 -1.14 1.46 10.65
CA GLN A 180 -1.88 2.68 10.90
C GLN A 180 -2.10 3.48 9.62
N PHE A 181 -3.06 4.40 9.62
CA PHE A 181 -3.27 5.39 8.58
C PHE A 181 -2.01 6.23 8.35
N SER A 182 -1.77 6.67 7.11
CA SER A 182 -0.66 7.55 6.76
C SER A 182 -1.10 8.63 5.80
N THR A 183 -0.58 9.85 5.99
CA THR A 183 -0.82 11.00 5.10
C THR A 183 0.21 11.13 3.98
N TYR A 184 1.04 10.11 3.77
CA TYR A 184 2.06 10.14 2.72
C TYR A 184 1.44 10.30 1.32
N ALA A 185 1.81 11.39 0.63
CA ALA A 185 1.23 11.80 -0.65
C ALA A 185 1.93 11.20 -1.88
N GLY A 186 3.15 10.68 -1.72
CA GLY A 186 4.03 10.41 -2.86
C GLY A 186 4.43 11.67 -3.64
N PRO A 187 5.21 11.53 -4.73
CA PRO A 187 5.72 12.64 -5.55
C PRO A 187 4.68 13.28 -6.48
N ALA A 188 3.60 12.57 -6.83
CA ALA A 188 2.65 12.96 -7.88
C ALA A 188 1.19 13.01 -7.40
N GLY A 189 0.93 12.90 -6.09
CA GLY A 189 -0.41 12.73 -5.55
C GLY A 189 -0.80 13.74 -4.48
N THR A 190 -2.11 13.91 -4.31
CA THR A 190 -2.69 14.60 -3.14
C THR A 190 -2.50 13.73 -1.91
N ALA A 191 -2.08 14.33 -0.79
CA ALA A 191 -1.98 13.63 0.49
C ALA A 191 -3.35 13.04 0.89
N PRO A 192 -3.39 11.79 1.39
CA PRO A 192 -4.57 11.26 2.06
C PRO A 192 -5.05 12.19 3.17
N THR A 193 -6.36 12.47 3.20
CA THR A 193 -6.97 13.29 4.24
C THR A 193 -7.64 12.39 5.26
N ALA A 194 -7.33 12.59 6.56
CA ALA A 194 -7.86 11.75 7.63
C ALA A 194 -9.40 11.68 7.65
N ALA A 195 -10.08 12.81 7.43
CA ALA A 195 -11.55 12.86 7.41
C ALA A 195 -12.20 11.99 6.30
N ASP A 196 -11.49 11.77 5.20
CA ASP A 196 -11.98 10.95 4.08
C ASP A 196 -11.75 9.45 4.34
N CYS A 197 -10.75 9.11 5.15
CA CYS A 197 -10.29 7.74 5.36
C CYS A 197 -10.65 7.18 6.73
N VAL A 198 -10.97 8.02 7.71
CA VAL A 198 -11.19 7.66 9.12
C VAL A 198 -12.41 8.39 9.67
N VAL A 199 -13.29 7.66 10.36
CA VAL A 199 -14.43 8.18 11.12
C VAL A 199 -14.04 8.27 12.59
N ALA A 200 -14.05 9.51 13.09
CA ALA A 200 -14.29 9.97 14.47
C ALA A 200 -13.36 11.13 14.87
N ALA A 201 -13.96 12.20 15.40
CA ALA A 201 -13.52 12.82 16.64
C ALA A 201 -14.77 13.10 17.52
N ALA A 202 -14.67 12.76 18.82
CA ALA A 202 -15.67 12.81 19.92
C ALA A 202 -16.82 11.78 19.89
N GLY A 203 -16.64 10.63 20.59
CA GLY A 203 -17.75 9.83 21.14
C GLY A 203 -17.80 8.34 20.76
N ALA A 204 -17.19 7.93 19.65
CA ALA A 204 -16.98 6.53 19.29
C ALA A 204 -15.48 6.22 19.38
N THR A 205 -15.03 5.91 20.61
CA THR A 205 -13.71 5.34 20.83
C THR A 205 -13.82 3.83 20.64
N PRO A 206 -13.00 3.19 19.80
CA PRO A 206 -11.90 3.73 18.99
C PRO A 206 -12.33 4.29 17.62
N ALA A 207 -11.48 5.13 17.00
CA ALA A 207 -11.64 5.58 15.62
C ALA A 207 -11.71 4.39 14.65
N GLN A 208 -12.43 4.54 13.53
CA GLN A 208 -12.64 3.46 12.56
C GLN A 208 -12.34 3.92 11.14
N TRP A 209 -11.96 3.01 10.26
CA TRP A 209 -11.85 3.32 8.83
C TRP A 209 -13.19 3.78 8.23
N ASN A 210 -13.18 4.87 7.46
CA ASN A 210 -14.36 5.46 6.82
C ASN A 210 -14.75 4.73 5.54
N ILE A 211 -15.18 3.47 5.67
CA ILE A 211 -15.61 2.65 4.53
C ILE A 211 -16.80 3.29 3.80
N ALA A 212 -17.71 3.93 4.54
CA ALA A 212 -18.90 4.59 3.98
C ALA A 212 -18.56 5.85 3.16
N GLY A 213 -17.40 6.47 3.41
CA GLY A 213 -16.91 7.61 2.64
C GLY A 213 -16.34 7.22 1.27
N GLU A 214 -16.09 5.93 1.02
CA GLU A 214 -15.62 5.39 -0.27
C GLU A 214 -14.39 6.11 -0.86
N SER A 215 -13.54 6.69 -0.01
CA SER A 215 -12.33 7.38 -0.46
C SER A 215 -11.40 6.42 -1.21
N ASN A 216 -10.96 6.86 -2.40
CA ASN A 216 -9.98 6.15 -3.22
C ASN A 216 -8.54 6.64 -2.98
N ASN A 217 -8.36 7.62 -2.09
CA ASN A 217 -7.06 8.20 -1.80
C ASN A 217 -6.71 8.11 -0.31
N CYS A 218 -6.51 6.88 0.15
CA CYS A 218 -5.99 6.60 1.47
C CYS A 218 -4.59 5.97 1.39
N GLY A 219 -3.89 5.95 2.52
CA GLY A 219 -2.61 5.27 2.67
C GLY A 219 -2.49 4.68 4.08
N GLY A 220 -1.69 3.62 4.20
CA GLY A 220 -1.32 3.02 5.47
C GLY A 220 0.18 2.98 5.65
N ALA A 221 0.63 2.80 6.88
CA ALA A 221 2.01 2.63 7.28
C ALA A 221 2.10 1.42 8.22
N SER A 222 2.92 0.45 7.83
CA SER A 222 3.37 -0.62 8.71
C SER A 222 4.56 -0.16 9.54
N ILE A 223 4.43 -0.17 10.85
CA ILE A 223 5.46 0.22 11.81
C ILE A 223 6.19 -1.03 12.28
N PHE A 224 7.53 -1.00 12.35
CA PHE A 224 8.34 -2.11 12.87
C PHE A 224 9.65 -1.63 13.49
#